data_AF-A0A143X4S1-F1
#
_entry.id   AF-A0A143X4S1-F1
#
_cell.length_a   1.000
_cell.length_b   1.000
_cell.length_c   1.000
_cell.angle_alpha   90.00
_cell.angle_beta   90.00
_cell.angle_gamma   90.00
#
_symmetry.space_group_name_H-M   'P 1'
#
loop_
_entity.id
_entity.type
_entity.pdbx_description
1 polymer ?
#
loop_
_entity_poly.entity_id
_entity_poly.type
_entity_poly.pdbx_seq_one_letter_code
_entity_poly.pdbx_strand_id
1 'polypeptide(L)'
;MRAYSEAYLDDVVENQGRLFDFVSQNYPEKDTVDFIKSYMTSKTRKSIDEGQAYVNTKDAEELWNYFCDTDHFILKDGHALKGFLPDWIGEFYAYYQWYFNIPSSKVIQKVPVEYLLKAYGGLHDLELDLAVKKVGI
;
A
#
# COMPACT_ATOMS: atom_id res chain seq x y z
N MET A 1 -3.87 -0.37 20.40
CA MET A 1 -4.12 -1.70 19.82
C MET A 1 -3.79 -1.61 18.34
N ARG A 2 -3.01 -2.55 17.79
CA ARG A 2 -2.66 -2.60 16.36
C ARG A 2 -3.79 -3.26 15.55
N ALA A 3 -3.77 -3.12 14.23
CA ALA A 3 -4.84 -3.64 13.38
C ALA A 3 -4.97 -5.17 13.42
N TYR A 4 -3.85 -5.87 13.36
CA TYR A 4 -3.78 -7.33 13.40
C TYR A 4 -2.47 -7.78 14.06
N SER A 5 -2.25 -9.09 14.18
CA SER A 5 -1.05 -9.67 14.82
C SER A 5 0.25 -9.19 14.16
N GLU A 6 1.26 -8.90 14.97
CA GLU A 6 2.61 -8.58 14.49
C GLU A 6 3.22 -9.71 13.64
N ALA A 7 2.77 -10.95 13.83
CA ALA A 7 3.19 -12.09 13.02
C ALA A 7 2.88 -11.97 11.51
N TYR A 8 1.97 -11.09 11.10
CA TYR A 8 1.67 -10.82 9.69
C TYR A 8 2.27 -9.50 9.20
N LEU A 9 2.89 -8.70 10.09
CA LEU A 9 3.26 -7.33 9.77
C LEU A 9 4.29 -7.29 8.63
N ASP A 10 5.38 -8.03 8.77
CA ASP A 10 6.49 -8.01 7.81
C ASP A 10 6.00 -8.47 6.44
N ASP A 11 5.26 -9.58 6.37
CA ASP A 11 4.67 -10.09 5.12
C ASP A 11 3.74 -9.06 4.47
N VAL A 12 2.85 -8.42 5.24
CA VAL A 12 1.90 -7.44 4.67
C VAL A 12 2.62 -6.18 4.20
N VAL A 13 3.63 -5.70 4.94
CA VAL A 13 4.41 -4.51 4.57
C VAL A 13 5.21 -4.78 3.31
N GLU A 14 5.99 -5.85 3.29
CA GLU A 14 6.84 -6.24 2.16
C GLU A 14 6.01 -6.52 0.91
N ASN A 15 4.93 -7.31 1.02
CA ASN A 15 4.14 -7.69 -0.14
C ASN A 15 3.29 -6.53 -0.68
N GLN A 16 2.84 -5.59 0.16
CA GLN A 16 2.17 -4.39 -0.33
C GLN A 16 3.14 -3.45 -1.06
N GLY A 17 4.37 -3.28 -0.54
CA GLY A 17 5.43 -2.56 -1.24
C GLY A 17 5.69 -3.17 -2.61
N ARG A 18 6.02 -4.46 -2.63
CA ARG A 18 6.26 -5.21 -3.87
C ARG A 18 5.10 -5.19 -4.84
N LEU A 19 3.86 -5.24 -4.37
CA LEU A 19 2.68 -5.12 -5.22
C LEU A 19 2.67 -3.77 -5.95
N PHE A 20 2.98 -2.68 -5.25
CA PHE A 20 2.96 -1.34 -5.84
C PHE A 20 4.08 -1.17 -6.85
N ASP A 21 5.27 -1.70 -6.53
CA ASP A 21 6.40 -1.77 -7.44
C ASP A 21 6.08 -2.60 -8.68
N PHE A 22 5.55 -3.82 -8.49
CA PHE A 22 5.13 -4.73 -9.54
C PHE A 22 4.17 -4.07 -10.53
N VAL A 23 3.13 -3.38 -10.05
CA VAL A 23 2.17 -2.69 -10.93
C VAL A 23 2.86 -1.56 -11.70
N SER A 24 3.73 -0.79 -11.04
CA SER A 24 4.45 0.32 -11.68
C SER A 24 5.41 -0.14 -12.78
N GLN A 25 6.11 -1.26 -12.59
CA GLN A 25 7.12 -1.77 -13.52
C GLN A 25 6.50 -2.51 -14.71
N ASN A 26 5.46 -3.33 -14.47
CA ASN A 26 4.84 -4.13 -15.52
C ASN A 26 3.86 -3.32 -16.38
N TYR A 27 3.36 -2.18 -15.87
CA TYR A 27 2.37 -1.36 -16.56
C TYR A 27 2.81 0.12 -16.63
N PRO A 28 3.91 0.44 -17.34
CA PRO A 28 4.51 1.78 -17.35
C PRO A 28 3.59 2.88 -17.91
N GLU A 29 2.65 2.50 -18.78
CA GLU A 29 1.66 3.38 -19.42
C GLU A 29 0.33 3.48 -18.64
N LYS A 30 0.29 2.98 -17.39
CA LYS A 30 -0.91 2.96 -16.54
C LYS A 30 -0.73 3.83 -15.31
N ASP A 31 -1.84 4.38 -14.82
CA ASP A 31 -1.85 5.29 -13.67
C ASP A 31 -1.65 4.52 -12.35
N THR A 32 -0.42 4.52 -11.83
CA THR A 32 -0.11 3.89 -10.53
C THR A 32 -0.82 4.60 -9.37
N VAL A 33 -1.06 5.91 -9.45
CA VAL A 33 -1.72 6.66 -8.37
C VAL A 33 -3.20 6.25 -8.26
N ASP A 34 -3.89 6.09 -9.41
CA ASP A 34 -5.26 5.57 -9.45
C ASP A 34 -5.34 4.13 -8.92
N PHE A 35 -4.37 3.28 -9.30
CA PHE A 35 -4.24 1.94 -8.75
C PHE A 35 -4.12 1.96 -7.22
N ILE A 36 -3.17 2.73 -6.66
CA ILE A 36 -2.95 2.81 -5.20
C ILE A 36 -4.23 3.25 -4.48
N LYS A 37 -4.91 4.28 -5.00
CA LYS A 37 -6.17 4.77 -4.40
C LYS A 37 -7.27 3.74 -4.45
N SER A 38 -7.40 3.03 -5.57
CA SER A 38 -8.41 1.98 -5.76
C SER A 38 -8.13 0.80 -4.83
N TYR A 39 -6.88 0.35 -4.76
CA TYR A 39 -6.45 -0.72 -3.86
C TYR A 39 -6.66 -0.35 -2.39
N MET A 40 -6.23 0.83 -1.95
CA MET A 40 -6.39 1.28 -0.57
C MET A 40 -7.86 1.47 -0.13
N THR A 41 -8.81 1.43 -1.06
CA THR A 41 -10.24 1.54 -0.78
C THR A 41 -11.02 0.26 -1.13
N SER A 42 -10.31 -0.81 -1.48
CA SER A 42 -10.88 -2.05 -2.01
C SER A 42 -11.34 -3.04 -0.93
N LYS A 43 -12.09 -4.06 -1.35
CA LYS A 43 -12.43 -5.20 -0.50
C LYS A 43 -11.19 -6.01 -0.15
N THR A 44 -10.29 -6.23 -1.11
CA THR A 44 -9.01 -6.91 -0.85
C THR A 44 -8.24 -6.24 0.27
N ARG A 45 -8.06 -4.91 0.22
CA ARG A 45 -7.31 -4.22 1.28
C ARG A 45 -8.08 -4.21 2.60
N LYS A 46 -9.41 -4.11 2.57
CA LYS A 46 -10.24 -4.27 3.77
C LYS A 46 -10.05 -5.64 4.44
N SER A 47 -9.96 -6.73 3.68
CA SER A 47 -9.68 -8.06 4.25
C SER A 47 -8.34 -8.10 4.99
N ILE A 48 -7.33 -7.37 4.49
CA ILE A 48 -6.04 -7.24 5.16
C ILE A 48 -6.14 -6.36 6.42
N ASP A 49 -6.92 -5.26 6.37
CA ASP A 49 -7.18 -4.41 7.55
C ASP A 49 -7.79 -5.20 8.71
N GLU A 50 -8.65 -6.18 8.38
CA GLU A 50 -9.33 -7.07 9.32
C GLU A 50 -8.47 -8.29 9.74
N GLY A 51 -7.23 -8.39 9.23
CA GLY A 51 -6.28 -9.43 9.60
C GLY A 51 -6.64 -10.82 9.07
N GLN A 52 -7.31 -10.92 7.93
CA GLN A 52 -7.67 -12.21 7.34
C GLN A 52 -6.43 -12.98 6.90
N ALA A 53 -6.08 -14.04 7.63
CA ALA A 53 -4.85 -14.82 7.42
C ALA A 53 -4.61 -15.22 5.95
N TYR A 54 -5.64 -15.69 5.25
CA TYR A 54 -5.52 -16.11 3.84
C TYR A 54 -5.07 -14.99 2.90
N VAL A 55 -5.44 -13.74 3.17
CA VAL A 55 -5.07 -12.59 2.34
C VAL A 55 -3.76 -11.97 2.83
N ASN A 56 -3.51 -11.96 4.14
CA ASN A 56 -2.29 -11.42 4.74
C ASN A 56 -1.01 -12.19 4.38
N THR A 57 -1.12 -13.45 3.95
CA THR A 57 0.03 -14.28 3.55
C THR A 57 0.25 -14.34 2.04
N LYS A 58 -0.50 -13.57 1.25
CA LYS A 58 -0.34 -13.55 -0.22
C LYS A 58 0.91 -12.79 -0.61
N ASP A 59 1.68 -13.34 -1.53
CA ASP A 59 2.75 -12.59 -2.18
C ASP A 59 2.18 -11.51 -3.11
N ALA A 60 3.05 -10.65 -3.65
CA ALA A 60 2.65 -9.52 -4.49
C ALA A 60 1.86 -9.93 -5.75
N GLU A 61 2.22 -11.04 -6.42
CA GLU A 61 1.56 -11.49 -7.65
C GLU A 61 0.20 -12.14 -7.32
N GLU A 62 0.15 -12.98 -6.30
CA GLU A 62 -1.10 -13.56 -5.79
C GLU A 62 -2.06 -12.48 -5.32
N LEU A 63 -1.55 -11.45 -4.66
CA LEU A 63 -2.33 -10.33 -4.16
C LEU A 63 -2.85 -9.45 -5.30
N TRP A 64 -2.05 -9.22 -6.34
CA TRP A 64 -2.48 -8.55 -7.56
C TRP A 64 -3.63 -9.30 -8.24
N ASN A 65 -3.48 -10.60 -8.47
CA ASN A 65 -4.51 -11.42 -9.11
C ASN A 65 -5.78 -11.44 -8.25
N TYR A 66 -5.63 -11.64 -6.93
CA TYR A 66 -6.76 -11.62 -6.01
C TYR A 66 -7.51 -10.28 -6.01
N PHE A 67 -6.79 -9.15 -6.07
CA PHE A 67 -7.39 -7.82 -6.18
C PHE A 67 -8.15 -7.64 -7.49
N CYS A 68 -7.54 -8.00 -8.63
CA CYS A 68 -8.21 -7.94 -9.93
C CYS A 68 -9.48 -8.80 -9.97
N ASP A 69 -9.43 -10.02 -9.42
CA ASP A 69 -10.57 -10.94 -9.43
C ASP A 69 -11.67 -10.52 -8.46
N THR A 70 -11.31 -10.08 -7.25
CA THR A 70 -12.27 -9.77 -6.17
C THR A 70 -12.92 -8.40 -6.32
N ASP A 71 -12.14 -7.41 -6.74
CA ASP A 71 -12.59 -6.02 -6.88
C ASP A 71 -12.88 -5.63 -8.33
N HIS A 72 -12.68 -6.55 -9.29
CA HIS A 72 -12.87 -6.32 -10.72
C HIS A 72 -12.09 -5.08 -11.21
N PHE A 73 -10.89 -4.90 -10.66
CA PHE A 73 -10.07 -3.73 -10.95
C PHE A 73 -9.51 -3.79 -12.37
N ILE A 74 -9.55 -2.65 -13.06
CA ILE A 74 -8.99 -2.47 -14.39
C ILE A 74 -8.11 -1.23 -14.37
N LEU A 75 -6.86 -1.39 -14.81
CA LEU A 75 -5.90 -0.30 -14.88
C LEU A 75 -6.37 0.80 -15.85
N LYS A 76 -6.30 2.04 -15.39
CA LYS A 76 -6.51 3.23 -16.23
C LYS A 76 -5.23 3.64 -16.94
N ASP A 77 -5.38 4.17 -18.15
CA ASP A 77 -4.28 4.79 -18.88
C ASP A 77 -3.73 5.99 -18.13
N GLY A 78 -2.41 6.16 -18.13
CA GLY A 78 -1.75 7.22 -17.39
C GLY A 78 -0.24 7.05 -17.42
N HIS A 79 0.42 7.30 -16.30
CA HIS A 79 1.86 7.11 -16.16
C HIS A 79 2.19 6.39 -14.86
N ALA A 80 3.16 5.50 -14.93
CA ALA A 80 3.65 4.84 -13.75
C ALA A 80 4.49 5.78 -12.88
N LEU A 81 4.37 5.57 -11.57
CA LEU A 81 5.37 6.07 -10.63
C LEU A 81 6.70 5.34 -10.87
N LYS A 82 7.84 5.99 -10.59
CA LYS A 82 9.16 5.50 -11.01
C LYS A 82 10.11 5.31 -9.82
N GLY A 83 11.13 4.47 -10.03
CA GLY A 83 12.15 4.18 -9.03
C GLY A 83 11.59 3.41 -7.84
N PHE A 84 12.14 3.64 -6.65
CA PHE A 84 11.74 2.96 -5.41
C PHE A 84 10.49 3.54 -4.73
N LEU A 85 9.93 4.61 -5.31
CA LEU A 85 8.82 5.34 -4.72
C LEU A 85 7.51 4.52 -4.61
N PRO A 86 7.11 3.67 -5.58
CA PRO A 86 5.93 2.83 -5.46
C PRO A 86 6.05 1.84 -4.29
N ASP A 87 7.18 1.15 -4.21
CA ASP A 87 7.50 0.18 -3.17
C ASP A 87 7.40 0.80 -1.77
N TRP A 88 8.15 1.88 -1.55
CA TRP A 88 8.16 2.60 -0.29
C TRP A 88 6.78 3.14 0.12
N ILE A 89 5.98 3.63 -0.84
CA ILE A 89 4.60 4.07 -0.55
C ILE A 89 3.71 2.90 -0.11
N GLY A 90 3.90 1.73 -0.72
CA GLY A 90 3.20 0.51 -0.34
C GLY A 90 3.54 0.11 1.09
N GLU A 91 4.82 0.03 1.42
CA GLU A 91 5.29 -0.27 2.78
C GLU A 91 4.78 0.75 3.80
N PHE A 92 4.89 2.05 3.47
CA PHE A 92 4.45 3.14 4.32
C PHE A 92 2.97 3.01 4.67
N TYR A 93 2.10 2.78 3.68
CA TYR A 93 0.67 2.66 3.93
C TYR A 93 0.31 1.42 4.73
N ALA A 94 0.96 0.28 4.46
CA ALA A 94 0.73 -0.95 5.20
C ALA A 94 1.09 -0.78 6.68
N TYR A 95 2.28 -0.25 6.95
CA TYR A 95 2.74 -0.03 8.32
C TYR A 95 1.92 1.05 9.02
N TYR A 96 1.58 2.16 8.34
CA TYR A 96 0.74 3.23 8.90
C TYR A 96 -0.63 2.68 9.34
N GLN A 97 -1.29 1.91 8.47
CA GLN A 97 -2.57 1.29 8.72
C GLN A 97 -2.50 0.39 9.97
N TRP A 98 -1.52 -0.51 10.02
CA TRP A 98 -1.33 -1.42 11.15
C TRP A 98 -1.01 -0.68 12.45
N TYR A 99 -0.11 0.30 12.39
CA TYR A 99 0.36 1.07 13.53
C TYR A 99 -0.78 1.86 14.16
N PHE A 100 -1.49 2.67 13.38
CA PHE A 100 -2.56 3.52 13.90
C PHE A 100 -3.90 2.79 14.06
N ASN A 101 -4.01 1.55 13.55
CA ASN A 101 -5.22 0.75 13.58
C ASN A 101 -6.45 1.55 13.08
N ILE A 102 -6.28 2.17 11.92
CA ILE A 102 -7.37 2.81 11.19
C ILE A 102 -7.54 2.10 9.85
N PRO A 103 -8.75 2.08 9.25
CA PRO A 103 -8.95 1.46 7.95
C PRO A 103 -8.06 2.09 6.88
N SER A 104 -7.52 1.27 5.96
CA SER A 104 -6.74 1.72 4.79
C SER A 104 -7.44 2.83 4.00
N SER A 105 -8.76 2.72 3.82
CA SER A 105 -9.60 3.72 3.18
C SER A 105 -9.62 5.09 3.89
N LYS A 106 -9.33 5.12 5.20
CA LYS A 106 -9.15 6.35 5.98
C LYS A 106 -7.71 6.83 5.99
N VAL A 107 -6.73 5.92 5.93
CA VAL A 107 -5.32 6.26 5.78
C VAL A 107 -5.11 7.09 4.52
N ILE A 108 -5.59 6.61 3.37
CA ILE A 108 -5.43 7.29 2.07
C ILE A 108 -6.12 8.66 2.00
N GLN A 109 -7.15 8.88 2.84
CA GLN A 109 -7.80 10.19 2.98
C GLN A 109 -6.98 11.15 3.86
N LYS A 110 -6.40 10.63 4.96
CA LYS A 110 -5.59 11.43 5.90
C LYS A 110 -4.22 11.77 5.32
N VAL A 111 -3.62 10.82 4.62
CA VAL A 111 -2.32 10.94 3.96
C VAL A 111 -2.52 10.60 2.49
N PRO A 112 -2.82 11.58 1.63
CA PRO A 112 -3.00 11.35 0.19
C PRO A 112 -1.68 10.94 -0.49
N VAL A 113 -1.76 10.19 -1.60
CA VAL A 113 -0.58 9.77 -2.38
C VAL A 113 0.27 10.98 -2.77
N GLU A 114 -0.37 12.06 -3.23
CA GLU A 114 0.30 13.29 -3.66
C GLU A 114 1.10 13.97 -2.55
N TYR A 115 0.71 13.79 -1.29
CA TYR A 115 1.49 14.25 -0.15
C TYR A 115 2.78 13.43 -0.02
N LEU A 116 2.69 12.10 -0.08
CA LEU A 116 3.86 11.22 -0.01
C LEU A 116 4.81 11.43 -1.19
N LEU A 117 4.29 11.69 -2.40
CA LEU A 117 5.13 12.03 -3.56
C LEU A 117 6.04 13.23 -3.28
N LYS A 118 5.50 14.27 -2.62
CA LYS A 118 6.26 15.49 -2.28
C LYS A 118 7.18 15.28 -1.08
N ALA A 119 6.73 14.48 -0.11
CA ALA A 119 7.45 14.25 1.13
C ALA A 119 8.54 13.17 1.02
N TYR A 120 8.53 12.35 -0.04
CA TYR A 120 9.42 11.21 -0.24
C TYR A 120 10.88 11.54 0.05
N GLY A 121 11.41 12.60 -0.58
CA GLY A 121 12.82 13.00 -0.41
C GLY A 121 13.25 13.29 1.03
N GLY A 122 12.32 13.65 1.93
CA GLY A 122 12.61 13.90 3.35
C GLY A 122 12.20 12.77 4.30
N LEU A 123 11.55 11.72 3.80
CA LEU A 123 11.03 10.61 4.60
C LEU A 123 11.68 9.27 4.28
N HIS A 124 12.07 9.03 3.02
CA HIS A 124 12.54 7.71 2.58
C HIS A 124 13.90 7.29 3.17
N ASP A 125 14.72 8.23 3.62
CA ASP A 125 15.99 7.95 4.33
C ASP A 125 15.79 7.58 5.81
N LEU A 126 14.56 7.71 6.33
CA LEU A 126 14.23 7.34 7.71
C LEU A 126 13.82 5.88 7.75
N GLU A 127 14.05 5.24 8.90
CA GLU A 127 13.38 3.97 9.23
C GLU A 127 11.86 4.13 9.06
N LEU A 128 11.22 3.09 8.50
CA LEU A 128 9.79 3.13 8.14
C LEU A 128 8.91 3.53 9.33
N ASP A 129 9.23 3.01 10.52
CA ASP A 129 8.48 3.32 11.74
C ASP A 129 8.56 4.82 12.10
N LEU A 130 9.73 5.44 11.91
CA LEU A 130 9.97 6.84 12.20
C LEU A 130 9.27 7.73 11.17
N ALA A 131 9.32 7.37 9.88
CA ALA A 131 8.59 8.07 8.83
C ALA A 131 7.08 8.08 9.11
N VAL A 132 6.50 6.92 9.45
CA VAL A 132 5.08 6.78 9.77
C VAL A 132 4.70 7.59 11.01
N LYS A 133 5.48 7.50 12.10
CA LYS A 133 5.21 8.29 13.31
C LYS A 133 5.28 9.78 13.03
N LYS A 134 6.26 10.24 12.25
CA LYS A 134 6.43 11.67 11.92
C LYS A 134 5.25 12.25 11.14
N VAL A 135 4.67 11.48 10.22
CA VAL A 135 3.49 11.90 9.43
C VAL A 135 2.18 11.73 10.21
N GLY A 136 2.12 10.75 11.11
CA GLY A 136 0.91 10.44 11.87
C GLY A 136 0.61 11.36 13.06
N ILE A 137 1.58 12.19 13.47
CA ILE A 137 1.45 13.23 14.51
C ILE A 137 0.52 14.37 14.06
#